data_AF-A0A0J5VGQ8-F1
#
_entry.id   AF-A0A0J5VGQ8-F1
#
_cell.length_a   1.000
_cell.length_b   1.000
_cell.length_c   1.000
_cell.angle_alpha   90.00
_cell.angle_beta   90.00
_cell.angle_gamma   90.00
#
_symmetry.space_group_name_H-M   'P 1'
#
loop_
_entity.id
_entity.type
_entity.pdbx_description
1 polymer ?
#
loop_
_entity_poly.entity_id
_entity_poly.type
_entity_poly.pdbx_seq_one_letter_code
_entity_poly.pdbx_strand_id
1 'polypeptide(L)'
;MGNSGDCEFFPLRVTKVGVNGKRSYDREGKRMLIEACLEPGVSVASMAIRAQVNTNQLWRWIKAYKAEQQGDGVPGGELTAFAPVVEIREPHAQAQPPQSTLPTLPAVDVPQPACLSARLPNGVMLELQCTSNDASLLAALVKALGGR
;
A
#
# COMPACT_ATOMS: atom_id res chain seq x y z
N MET A 1 -15.11 11.42 -22.38
CA MET A 1 -14.49 10.11 -22.08
C MET A 1 -13.01 10.21 -22.42
N GLY A 2 -12.15 10.09 -21.40
CA GLY A 2 -10.74 9.67 -21.46
C GLY A 2 -9.80 10.26 -22.52
N ASN A 3 -9.11 11.35 -22.17
CA ASN A 3 -7.71 11.53 -22.57
C ASN A 3 -6.90 11.67 -21.29
N SER A 4 -6.69 10.54 -20.62
CA SER A 4 -5.79 10.42 -19.49
C SER A 4 -4.39 10.62 -20.04
N GLY A 5 -3.88 11.85 -19.88
CA GLY A 5 -2.59 12.31 -20.40
C GLY A 5 -1.57 11.18 -20.44
N ASP A 6 -1.26 10.78 -21.67
CA ASP A 6 -0.23 9.82 -21.97
C ASP A 6 1.01 10.26 -21.24
N CYS A 7 1.33 9.56 -20.14
CA CYS A 7 2.57 9.81 -19.44
C CYS A 7 3.72 9.36 -20.36
N GLU A 8 4.11 10.21 -21.31
CA GLU A 8 5.16 10.02 -22.32
C GLU A 8 6.56 9.88 -21.70
N PHE A 9 6.65 10.00 -20.38
CA PHE A 9 7.89 9.97 -19.61
C PHE A 9 8.27 8.58 -19.09
N PHE A 10 7.60 7.52 -19.55
CA PHE A 10 7.87 6.13 -19.15
C PHE A 10 8.56 5.33 -20.25
N PRO A 11 9.48 4.41 -19.89
CA PRO A 11 9.84 3.96 -18.54
C PRO A 11 10.77 4.93 -17.78
N LEU A 12 10.75 4.87 -16.44
CA LEU A 12 11.57 5.74 -15.60
C LEU A 12 13.06 5.43 -15.83
N ARG A 13 13.83 6.43 -16.30
CA ARG A 13 15.24 6.27 -16.66
C ARG A 13 16.09 5.92 -15.43
N VAL A 14 16.93 4.90 -15.58
CA VAL A 14 17.90 4.48 -14.56
C VAL A 14 19.22 5.21 -14.82
N THR A 15 19.66 6.02 -13.88
CA THR A 15 20.90 6.81 -13.97
C THR A 15 22.12 6.02 -13.49
N LYS A 16 21.96 5.15 -12.48
CA LYS A 16 23.05 4.35 -11.93
C LYS A 16 22.57 2.97 -11.51
N VAL A 17 23.43 1.97 -11.65
CA VAL A 17 23.24 0.64 -11.07
C VAL A 17 24.43 0.38 -10.16
N GLY A 18 24.16 0.20 -8.86
CA GLY A 18 25.17 -0.10 -7.86
C GLY A 18 25.67 -1.54 -7.96
N VAL A 19 26.83 -1.81 -7.36
CA VAL A 19 27.45 -3.16 -7.32
C VAL A 19 26.57 -4.24 -6.68
N ASN A 20 25.57 -3.85 -5.89
CA ASN A 20 24.57 -4.71 -5.27
C ASN A 20 23.27 -4.85 -6.10
N GLY A 21 23.25 -4.35 -7.34
CA GLY A 21 22.06 -4.37 -8.20
C GLY A 21 21.03 -3.28 -7.89
N LYS A 22 21.30 -2.36 -6.94
CA LYS A 22 20.39 -1.26 -6.62
C LYS A 22 20.37 -0.24 -7.76
N ARG A 23 19.17 0.07 -8.26
CA ARG A 23 18.95 1.06 -9.32
C ARG A 23 18.70 2.45 -8.72
N SER A 24 19.37 3.45 -9.25
CA SER A 24 19.08 4.87 -9.00
C SER A 24 18.38 5.43 -10.23
N TYR A 25 17.27 6.12 -10.01
CA TYR A 25 16.45 6.69 -11.07
C TYR A 25 16.73 8.18 -11.21
N ASP A 26 16.44 8.69 -12.41
CA ASP A 26 16.50 10.11 -12.70
C ASP A 26 15.60 10.92 -11.73
N ARG A 27 16.12 12.04 -11.21
CA ARG A 27 15.39 12.84 -10.20
C ARG A 27 14.19 13.54 -10.80
N GLU A 28 14.31 14.06 -12.01
CA GLU A 28 13.26 14.82 -12.67
C GLU A 28 12.12 13.90 -13.10
N GLY A 29 12.45 12.78 -13.75
CA GLY A 29 11.47 11.75 -14.08
C GLY A 29 10.77 11.16 -12.85
N LYS A 30 11.50 10.98 -11.74
CA LYS A 30 10.90 10.53 -10.47
C LYS A 30 9.91 11.56 -9.94
N ARG A 31 10.23 12.86 -10.00
CA ARG A 31 9.35 13.94 -9.53
C ARG A 31 8.08 14.00 -10.39
N MET A 32 8.20 14.02 -11.71
CA MET A 32 7.07 14.02 -12.63
C MET A 32 6.15 12.82 -12.41
N LEU A 33 6.72 11.63 -12.21
CA LEU A 33 5.95 10.42 -11.87
C LEU A 33 5.15 10.59 -10.57
N ILE A 34 5.76 11.17 -9.53
CA ILE A 34 5.08 11.40 -8.24
C ILE A 34 3.94 12.40 -8.41
N GLU A 35 4.19 13.54 -9.07
CA GLU A 35 3.19 14.58 -9.32
C GLU A 35 2.00 14.02 -10.11
N ALA A 36 2.27 13.25 -11.17
CA ALA A 36 1.21 12.58 -11.94
C ALA A 36 0.39 11.58 -11.10
N CYS A 37 0.96 10.97 -10.06
CA CYS A 37 0.24 10.08 -9.15
C CYS A 37 -0.57 10.81 -8.07
N LEU A 38 -0.40 12.13 -7.91
CA LEU A 38 -1.18 12.93 -6.96
C LEU A 38 -2.50 13.43 -7.57
N GLU A 39 -2.62 13.38 -8.90
CA GLU A 39 -3.85 13.75 -9.60
C GLU A 39 -5.02 12.81 -9.23
N PRO A 40 -6.22 13.35 -8.97
CA PRO A 40 -7.38 12.55 -8.61
C PRO A 40 -7.77 11.62 -9.77
N GLY A 41 -8.06 10.36 -9.43
CA GLY A 41 -8.45 9.34 -10.42
C GLY A 41 -7.28 8.60 -11.07
N VAL A 42 -6.03 8.91 -10.72
CA VAL A 42 -4.86 8.17 -11.19
C VAL A 42 -4.59 6.94 -10.31
N SER A 43 -4.50 5.77 -10.93
CA SER A 43 -4.11 4.53 -10.26
C SER A 43 -2.59 4.44 -10.12
N VAL A 44 -2.08 4.57 -8.88
CA VAL A 44 -0.65 4.48 -8.56
C VAL A 44 -0.03 3.14 -9.01
N ALA A 45 -0.77 2.03 -8.89
CA ALA A 45 -0.29 0.73 -9.33
C ALA A 45 -0.11 0.66 -10.85
N SER A 46 -1.07 1.22 -11.60
CA SER A 46 -0.99 1.29 -13.07
C SER A 46 0.19 2.16 -13.52
N MET A 47 0.43 3.27 -12.82
CA MET A 47 1.58 4.15 -13.05
C MET A 47 2.91 3.46 -12.75
N ALA A 48 2.99 2.69 -11.66
CA ALA A 48 4.19 1.93 -11.31
C ALA A 48 4.57 0.90 -12.38
N ILE A 49 3.58 0.17 -12.91
CA ILE A 49 3.76 -0.81 -13.99
C ILE A 49 4.30 -0.13 -15.25
N ARG A 50 3.67 0.97 -15.68
CA ARG A 50 4.11 1.75 -16.84
C ARG A 50 5.53 2.31 -16.66
N ALA A 51 5.82 2.83 -15.47
CA ALA A 51 7.13 3.35 -15.10
C ALA A 51 8.20 2.26 -14.89
N GLN A 52 7.82 0.97 -14.88
CA GLN A 52 8.69 -0.17 -14.58
C GLN A 52 9.38 -0.06 -13.20
N VAL A 53 8.65 0.48 -12.23
CA VAL A 53 9.08 0.58 -10.83
C VAL A 53 8.19 -0.26 -9.93
N ASN A 54 8.73 -0.70 -8.80
CA ASN A 54 7.92 -1.39 -7.81
C ASN A 54 6.92 -0.41 -7.18
N THR A 55 5.65 -0.79 -7.13
CA THR A 55 4.56 0.00 -6.53
C THR A 55 4.88 0.45 -5.10
N ASN A 56 5.49 -0.40 -4.27
CA ASN A 56 5.89 -0.06 -2.90
C ASN A 56 6.97 1.04 -2.87
N GLN A 57 7.87 1.08 -3.84
CA GLN A 57 8.85 2.16 -3.95
C GLN A 57 8.17 3.48 -4.30
N LEU A 58 7.20 3.45 -5.22
CA LEU A 58 6.44 4.63 -5.61
C LEU A 58 5.62 5.20 -4.44
N TRP A 59 4.94 4.36 -3.66
CA TRP A 59 4.24 4.79 -2.44
C TRP A 59 5.17 5.46 -1.43
N ARG A 60 6.36 4.88 -1.21
CA ARG A 60 7.37 5.48 -0.33
C ARG A 60 7.83 6.85 -0.82
N TRP A 61 7.99 7.01 -2.13
CA TRP A 61 8.37 8.30 -2.71
C TRP A 61 7.25 9.33 -2.59
N ILE A 62 5.99 8.95 -2.85
CA ILE A 62 4.83 9.83 -2.66
C ILE A 62 4.73 10.28 -1.20
N LYS A 63 4.91 9.36 -0.24
CA LYS A 63 4.88 9.69 1.20
C LYS A 63 5.99 10.67 1.58
N ALA A 64 7.22 10.43 1.11
CA ALA A 64 8.34 11.34 1.35
C ALA A 64 8.08 12.73 0.75
N TYR A 65 7.61 12.77 -0.50
CA TYR A 65 7.28 14.01 -1.19
C TYR A 65 6.19 14.81 -0.45
N LYS A 66 5.12 14.16 0.02
CA LYS A 66 4.09 14.82 0.84
C LYS A 66 4.64 15.38 2.15
N ALA A 67 5.51 14.62 2.84
CA ALA A 67 6.13 15.07 4.08
C ALA A 67 7.06 16.28 3.86
N GLU A 68 7.81 16.29 2.75
CA GLU A 68 8.65 17.43 2.35
C GLU A 68 7.83 18.68 2.01
N GLN A 69 6.65 18.52 1.40
CA GLN A 69 5.73 19.64 1.12
C GLN A 69 5.01 20.16 2.37
N GLN A 70 4.95 19.38 3.45
CA GLN A 70 4.24 19.71 4.68
C GLN A 70 5.17 20.24 5.79
N GLY A 71 6.38 20.70 5.46
CA GLY A 71 7.37 21.14 6.44
C GLY A 71 6.81 22.02 7.57
N ASP A 72 7.04 21.58 8.81
CA ASP A 72 6.70 22.23 10.09
C ASP A 72 5.26 22.06 10.65
N GLY A 73 4.87 20.81 10.96
CA GLY A 73 3.67 20.56 11.77
C GLY A 73 3.41 19.09 12.06
N VAL A 74 3.83 18.63 13.26
CA VAL A 74 3.34 17.51 14.10
C VAL A 74 2.85 16.21 13.40
N PRO A 75 3.32 15.00 13.81
CA PRO A 75 2.77 13.75 13.31
C PRO A 75 1.40 13.51 13.95
N GLY A 76 0.33 13.72 13.20
CA GLY A 76 -1.02 13.40 13.64
C GLY A 76 -1.97 13.40 12.45
N GLY A 77 -2.64 12.27 12.22
CA GLY A 77 -3.64 12.17 11.14
C GLY A 77 -3.71 10.78 10.54
N GLU A 78 -4.03 9.82 11.40
CA GLU A 78 -5.14 8.90 11.21
C GLU A 78 -5.64 8.69 9.77
N LEU A 79 -5.61 7.41 9.39
CA LEU A 79 -6.41 6.85 8.32
C LEU A 79 -7.85 7.37 8.44
N THR A 80 -8.47 7.63 7.28
CA THR A 80 -9.90 7.88 7.09
C THR A 80 -10.31 9.36 7.11
N ALA A 81 -10.14 10.01 5.96
CA ALA A 81 -11.00 11.12 5.59
C ALA A 81 -12.42 10.59 5.38
N PHE A 82 -13.23 10.62 6.44
CA PHE A 82 -14.69 10.60 6.29
C PHE A 82 -15.10 11.89 5.58
N ALA A 83 -15.63 11.76 4.37
CA ALA A 83 -16.23 12.89 3.67
C ALA A 83 -17.49 13.35 4.43
N PRO A 84 -17.70 14.67 4.63
CA PRO A 84 -18.93 15.16 5.23
C PRO A 84 -20.08 14.94 4.24
N VAL A 85 -21.01 14.06 4.60
CA VAL A 85 -22.31 14.00 3.92
C VAL A 85 -23.04 15.28 4.28
N VAL A 86 -23.25 16.13 3.27
CA VAL A 86 -24.04 17.35 3.39
C VAL A 86 -25.47 16.95 3.70
N GLU A 87 -25.88 17.25 4.93
CA GLU A 87 -27.22 17.07 5.48
C GLU A 87 -28.19 18.01 4.72
N ILE A 88 -29.02 17.45 3.83
CA ILE A 88 -30.22 18.14 3.34
C ILE A 88 -31.27 18.00 4.46
N ARG A 89 -31.34 19.01 5.32
CA ARG A 89 -32.42 19.16 6.30
C ARG A 89 -33.69 19.56 5.58
N GLU A 90 -34.77 18.80 5.81
CA GLU A 90 -36.12 19.36 5.96
C GLU A 90 -36.93 18.57 7.01
N PRO A 91 -37.89 19.22 7.70
CA PRO A 91 -38.09 19.08 9.13
C PRO A 91 -39.29 18.20 9.48
N HIS A 92 -39.17 17.33 10.48
CA HIS A 92 -40.33 16.93 11.27
C HIS A 92 -39.95 16.43 12.67
N ALA A 93 -40.55 17.12 13.65
CA ALA A 93 -41.08 16.65 14.94
C ALA A 93 -40.23 15.73 15.83
N GLN A 94 -39.79 16.32 16.96
CA GLN A 94 -39.74 15.79 18.33
C GLN A 94 -39.91 14.27 18.53
N ALA A 95 -38.92 13.64 19.18
CA ALA A 95 -39.07 13.01 20.51
C ALA A 95 -37.74 12.38 20.98
N GLN A 96 -37.60 12.29 22.29
CA GLN A 96 -36.46 11.82 23.09
C GLN A 96 -35.93 10.41 22.75
N PRO A 97 -34.71 10.05 23.23
CA PRO A 97 -34.04 8.82 22.84
C PRO A 97 -34.60 7.59 23.58
N PRO A 98 -34.71 6.44 22.90
CA PRO A 98 -34.61 5.15 23.57
C PRO A 98 -33.30 4.48 23.15
N GLN A 99 -32.53 4.13 24.17
CA GLN A 99 -31.50 3.11 24.10
C GLN A 99 -32.09 1.83 23.50
N SER A 100 -31.31 1.15 22.64
CA SER A 100 -31.04 -0.30 22.65
C SER A 100 -30.98 -0.93 21.27
N THR A 101 -30.06 -1.89 21.17
CA THR A 101 -29.92 -2.96 20.16
C THR A 101 -29.37 -2.59 18.78
N LEU A 102 -28.03 -2.51 18.70
CA LEU A 102 -27.30 -2.89 17.48
C LEU A 102 -27.57 -4.38 17.21
N PRO A 103 -28.05 -4.78 16.02
CA PRO A 103 -27.95 -6.16 15.58
C PRO A 103 -26.46 -6.44 15.28
N THR A 104 -25.85 -7.26 16.13
CA THR A 104 -24.57 -7.91 15.89
C THR A 104 -24.64 -8.69 14.58
N LEU A 105 -24.06 -8.14 13.53
CA LEU A 105 -23.72 -8.92 12.34
C LEU A 105 -22.60 -9.89 12.75
N PRO A 106 -22.71 -11.20 12.48
CA PRO A 106 -21.64 -12.13 12.78
C PRO A 106 -20.41 -11.71 11.97
N ALA A 107 -19.32 -11.43 12.68
CA ALA A 107 -18.01 -11.35 12.07
C ALA A 107 -17.80 -12.65 11.29
N VAL A 108 -17.78 -12.54 9.95
CA VAL A 108 -17.33 -13.62 9.11
C VAL A 108 -15.84 -13.75 9.41
N ASP A 109 -15.51 -14.72 10.26
CA ASP A 109 -14.15 -15.17 10.51
C ASP A 109 -13.63 -15.76 9.19
N VAL A 110 -13.08 -14.88 8.34
CA VAL A 110 -12.32 -15.33 7.17
C VAL A 110 -11.00 -15.82 7.73
N PRO A 111 -10.69 -17.13 7.67
CA PRO A 111 -9.44 -17.66 8.20
C PRO A 111 -8.30 -17.01 7.43
N GLN A 112 -7.58 -16.09 8.09
CA GLN A 112 -6.40 -15.48 7.51
C GLN A 112 -5.31 -16.56 7.40
N PRO A 113 -4.78 -16.85 6.20
CA PRO A 113 -3.71 -17.83 6.06
C PRO A 113 -2.49 -17.35 6.84
N ALA A 114 -1.93 -18.20 7.69
CA ALA A 114 -0.77 -17.84 8.51
C ALA A 114 0.45 -17.66 7.58
N CYS A 115 1.16 -16.53 7.63
CA CYS A 115 2.32 -16.30 6.79
C CYS A 115 3.62 -16.66 7.54
N LEU A 116 4.46 -17.51 6.96
CA LEU A 116 5.80 -17.83 7.44
C LEU A 116 6.85 -17.10 6.60
N SER A 117 7.73 -16.33 7.25
CA SER A 117 8.85 -15.64 6.61
C SER A 117 10.21 -16.11 7.15
N ALA A 118 11.19 -16.34 6.29
CA ALA A 118 12.56 -16.70 6.68
C ALA A 118 13.61 -15.97 5.84
N ARG A 119 14.70 -15.53 6.49
CA ARG A 119 15.84 -14.88 5.82
C ARG A 119 17.04 -15.82 5.80
N LEU A 120 17.50 -16.15 4.61
CA LEU A 120 18.67 -16.99 4.37
C LEU A 120 19.98 -16.21 4.60
N PRO A 121 21.12 -16.87 4.87
CA PRO A 121 22.41 -16.22 5.11
C PRO A 121 22.99 -15.48 3.89
N ASN A 122 22.49 -15.81 2.69
CA ASN A 122 22.78 -15.05 1.46
C ASN A 122 21.93 -13.77 1.34
N GLY A 123 21.07 -13.47 2.31
CA GLY A 123 20.20 -12.31 2.35
C GLY A 123 18.86 -12.47 1.63
N VAL A 124 18.59 -13.62 1.00
CA VAL A 124 17.31 -13.90 0.33
C VAL A 124 16.19 -14.07 1.35
N MET A 125 15.02 -13.47 1.07
CA MET A 125 13.81 -13.61 1.87
C MET A 125 12.88 -14.65 1.22
N LEU A 126 12.39 -15.59 2.02
CA LEU A 126 11.38 -16.57 1.65
C LEU A 126 10.10 -16.24 2.44
N GLU A 127 8.97 -16.17 1.74
CA GLU A 127 7.64 -16.01 2.33
C GLU A 127 6.74 -17.15 1.86
N LEU A 128 5.98 -17.74 2.78
CA LEU A 128 5.09 -18.87 2.50
C LEU A 128 3.76 -18.66 3.23
N GLN A 129 2.65 -18.86 2.52
CA GLN A 129 1.32 -18.89 3.12
C GLN A 129 1.03 -20.32 3.59
N CYS A 130 0.76 -20.47 4.87
CA CYS A 130 0.45 -21.72 5.53
C CYS A 130 -1.07 -21.87 5.62
N THR A 131 -1.59 -22.96 5.08
CA THR A 131 -2.96 -23.37 5.36
C THR A 131 -2.95 -24.37 6.51
N SER A 132 -4.10 -24.59 7.16
CA SER A 132 -4.21 -25.42 8.37
C SER A 132 -3.75 -26.88 8.20
N ASN A 133 -3.45 -27.33 6.98
CA ASN A 133 -3.09 -28.73 6.67
C ASN A 133 -1.59 -28.96 6.38
N ASP A 134 -0.73 -27.93 6.48
CA ASP A 134 0.65 -28.00 5.98
C ASP A 134 1.72 -28.26 7.07
N ALA A 135 1.34 -28.77 8.25
CA ALA A 135 2.26 -28.91 9.39
C ALA A 135 3.51 -29.76 9.09
N SER A 136 3.37 -30.85 8.34
CA SER A 136 4.49 -31.73 7.94
C SER A 136 5.44 -31.06 6.94
N LEU A 137 4.88 -30.30 6.00
CA LEU A 137 5.64 -29.51 5.02
C LEU A 137 6.43 -28.40 5.74
N LEU A 138 5.80 -27.71 6.69
CA LEU A 138 6.43 -26.66 7.48
C LEU A 138 7.56 -27.22 8.35
N ALA A 139 7.36 -28.35 9.01
CA ALA A 139 8.40 -29.00 9.79
C ALA A 139 9.59 -29.43 8.91
N ALA A 140 9.34 -29.97 7.72
CA ALA A 140 10.39 -30.31 6.76
C ALA A 140 11.15 -29.08 6.27
N LEU A 141 10.45 -27.97 5.99
CA LEU A 141 11.05 -26.71 5.56
C LEU A 141 11.92 -26.10 6.67
N VAL A 142 11.40 -26.00 7.90
CA VAL A 142 12.15 -25.49 9.05
C VAL A 142 13.40 -26.35 9.30
N LYS A 143 13.30 -27.67 9.15
CA LYS A 143 14.45 -28.58 9.27
C LYS A 143 15.47 -28.39 8.14
N ALA A 144 15.01 -28.16 6.91
CA ALA A 144 15.89 -27.87 5.77
C ALA A 144 16.61 -26.52 5.92
N LEU A 145 15.94 -25.53 6.52
CA LEU A 145 16.52 -24.21 6.81
C LEU A 145 17.45 -24.21 8.04
N GLY A 146 17.16 -25.04 9.05
CA GLY A 146 17.92 -25.15 10.30
C GLY A 146 19.04 -26.19 10.31
N GLY A 147 19.24 -26.91 9.21
CA GLY A 147 20.27 -27.95 9.08
C GLY A 147 21.65 -27.39 8.79
N ARG A 148 22.38 -27.01 9.83
CA ARG A 148 23.85 -27.08 9.88
C ARG A 148 24.29 -27.64 11.21
#